data_AF-A0A8X7MI73-F1
#
_entry.id   AF-A0A8X7MI73-F1
#
_cell.length_a   1.000
_cell.length_b   1.000
_cell.length_c   1.000
_cell.angle_alpha   90.00
_cell.angle_beta   90.00
_cell.angle_gamma   90.00
#
_symmetry.space_group_name_H-M   'P 1'
#
loop_
_entity.id
_entity.type
_entity.pdbx_description
1 polymer ?
#
loop_
_entity_poly.entity_id
_entity_poly.type
_entity_poly.pdbx_seq_one_letter_code
_entity_poly.pdbx_strand_id
1 'polypeptide(L)'
;MVKREDLKDGGFEMLGTMIGSTAARKDFLQAKIAEQEATINKLRNLPKQDALILLLLCVQHNLRHLLRCLKTDDIQDAWSAHDHTLASTLRSIRSDIPRRGPYDHFLFPLPLRRGGCGLPTFGSLAPPARGAMTDFADGALEDLFGQEDKIGGEDPLPLVEGPRSDERQKDRCKKVWEELEVGLWKKLEEEKGFDRAKTVVGSSSLLSWLWMVSTPYDISTTLSNHALSVGLWNRTLLSVSRTACLDCGEVYIHGHDDTCRPRMHRRTKRHDGIRNLLAAAIRRIKDSTAVIEPRIEERASQHRSDMRVSGPAAPSGGLVEYDLTCISVH
;
A
#
# COMPACT_ATOMS: atom_id res chain seq x y z
N MET A 1 -15.91 8.87 43.51
CA MET A 1 -14.54 9.42 43.43
C MET A 1 -13.60 8.23 43.53
N VAL A 2 -12.91 7.85 42.45
CA VAL A 2 -12.03 6.67 42.43
C VAL A 2 -10.80 6.98 43.28
N LYS A 3 -10.42 6.11 44.21
CA LYS A 3 -9.21 6.35 45.03
C LYS A 3 -7.97 6.15 44.16
N ARG A 4 -6.90 6.89 44.47
CA ARG A 4 -5.63 6.86 43.72
C ARG A 4 -4.96 5.48 43.73
N GLU A 5 -5.23 4.69 44.78
CA GLU A 5 -4.79 3.31 44.95
C GLU A 5 -5.55 2.36 44.01
N ASP A 6 -6.88 2.46 43.95
CA ASP A 6 -7.73 1.69 43.04
C ASP A 6 -7.35 1.90 41.55
N LEU A 7 -6.93 3.13 41.21
CA LEU A 7 -6.41 3.50 39.89
C LEU A 7 -5.10 2.82 39.53
N LYS A 8 -4.21 2.58 40.52
CA LYS A 8 -2.93 1.91 40.29
C LYS A 8 -3.11 0.43 40.00
N ASP A 9 -4.13 -0.21 40.60
CA ASP A 9 -4.36 -1.65 40.48
C ASP A 9 -5.33 -1.99 39.34
N GLY A 10 -6.51 -1.36 39.29
CA GLY A 10 -7.59 -1.69 38.35
C GLY A 10 -7.60 -0.88 37.05
N GLY A 11 -6.93 0.27 37.03
CA GLY A 11 -6.97 1.21 35.92
C GLY A 11 -8.34 1.87 35.70
N PHE A 12 -8.37 2.89 34.87
CA PHE A 12 -9.55 3.68 34.56
C PHE A 12 -9.52 4.17 33.11
N GLU A 13 -10.55 3.81 32.35
CA GLU A 13 -10.75 4.30 31.00
C GLU A 13 -11.37 5.70 31.03
N MET A 14 -10.76 6.64 30.34
CA MET A 14 -11.22 8.02 30.27
C MET A 14 -10.92 8.62 28.90
N LEU A 15 -11.91 9.26 28.27
CA LEU A 15 -11.76 9.98 26.99
C LEU A 15 -11.07 9.15 25.88
N GLY A 16 -11.35 7.84 25.84
CA GLY A 16 -10.76 6.93 24.85
C GLY A 16 -9.29 6.57 25.10
N THR A 17 -8.78 6.76 26.31
CA THR A 17 -7.46 6.26 26.77
C THR A 17 -7.59 5.52 28.11
N MET A 18 -6.52 4.84 28.53
CA MET A 18 -6.46 4.08 29.78
C MET A 18 -5.35 4.63 30.68
N ILE A 19 -5.69 4.89 31.94
CA ILE A 19 -4.74 5.27 33.00
C ILE A 19 -4.71 4.14 34.02
N GLY A 20 -3.54 3.69 34.45
CA GLY A 20 -3.41 2.69 35.51
C GLY A 20 -2.23 1.76 35.33
N SER A 21 -2.38 0.55 35.89
CA SER A 21 -1.36 -0.51 35.83
C SER A 21 -0.91 -0.80 34.38
N THR A 22 0.30 -1.34 34.26
CA THR A 22 0.84 -1.83 32.99
C THR A 22 -0.07 -2.89 32.37
N ALA A 23 -0.64 -3.78 33.18
CA ALA A 23 -1.58 -4.80 32.72
C ALA A 23 -2.85 -4.18 32.13
N ALA A 24 -3.52 -3.28 32.86
CA ALA A 24 -4.74 -2.62 32.38
C ALA A 24 -4.51 -1.82 31.08
N ARG A 25 -3.40 -1.09 30.97
CA ARG A 25 -3.02 -0.37 29.74
C ARG A 25 -2.75 -1.31 28.58
N LYS A 26 -2.09 -2.45 28.83
CA LYS A 26 -1.81 -3.46 27.80
C LYS A 26 -3.10 -4.09 27.28
N ASP A 27 -3.99 -4.50 28.17
CA ASP A 27 -5.26 -5.12 27.82
C ASP A 27 -6.15 -4.16 27.03
N PHE A 28 -6.23 -2.90 27.46
CA PHE A 28 -6.93 -1.84 26.74
C PHE A 28 -6.37 -1.65 25.32
N LEU A 29 -5.05 -1.53 25.19
CA LEU A 29 -4.41 -1.33 23.90
C LEU A 29 -4.62 -2.52 22.96
N GLN A 30 -4.49 -3.74 23.48
CA GLN A 30 -4.73 -4.97 22.71
C GLN A 30 -6.19 -5.07 22.25
N ALA A 31 -7.15 -4.71 23.09
CA ALA A 31 -8.57 -4.66 22.70
C ALA A 31 -8.81 -3.66 21.55
N LYS A 32 -8.25 -2.44 21.66
CA LYS A 32 -8.34 -1.44 20.58
C LYS A 32 -7.64 -1.87 19.30
N ILE A 33 -6.50 -2.55 19.41
CA ILE A 33 -5.82 -3.14 18.26
C ILE A 33 -6.70 -4.20 17.61
N ALA A 34 -7.28 -5.13 18.38
CA ALA A 34 -8.15 -6.18 17.85
C ALA A 34 -9.38 -5.63 17.12
N GLU A 35 -10.04 -4.59 17.66
CA GLU A 35 -11.12 -3.87 16.98
C GLU A 35 -10.68 -3.28 15.63
N GLN A 36 -9.47 -2.72 15.58
CA GLN A 36 -8.91 -2.17 14.35
C GLN A 36 -8.48 -3.24 13.37
N GLU A 37 -7.93 -4.36 13.82
CA GLU A 37 -7.58 -5.49 12.95
C GLU A 37 -8.82 -6.06 12.26
N ALA A 38 -9.94 -6.16 12.97
CA ALA A 38 -11.22 -6.54 12.37
C ALA A 38 -11.66 -5.56 11.27
N THR A 39 -11.38 -4.27 11.43
CA THR A 39 -11.66 -3.23 10.42
C THR A 39 -10.69 -3.33 9.24
N ILE A 40 -9.39 -3.49 9.50
CA ILE A 40 -8.35 -3.64 8.48
C ILE A 40 -8.61 -4.89 7.61
N ASN A 41 -9.05 -5.99 8.21
CA ASN A 41 -9.33 -7.23 7.49
C ASN A 41 -10.45 -7.09 6.45
N LYS A 42 -11.40 -6.17 6.64
CA LYS A 42 -12.46 -5.88 5.67
C LYS A 42 -11.91 -5.27 4.38
N LEU A 43 -10.76 -4.59 4.43
CA LEU A 43 -10.14 -3.96 3.25
C LEU A 43 -9.72 -4.98 2.19
N ARG A 44 -9.50 -6.25 2.58
CA ARG A 44 -9.07 -7.31 1.66
C ARG A 44 -10.11 -7.67 0.60
N ASN A 45 -11.39 -7.35 0.88
CA ASN A 45 -12.51 -7.66 -0.02
C ASN A 45 -12.79 -6.54 -1.03
N LEU A 46 -12.07 -5.41 -0.92
CA LEU A 46 -12.27 -4.25 -1.76
C LEU A 46 -11.35 -4.28 -2.99
N PRO A 47 -11.69 -3.56 -4.06
CA PRO A 47 -10.72 -3.18 -5.08
C PRO A 47 -9.48 -2.57 -4.43
N LYS A 48 -8.31 -2.86 -4.97
CA LYS A 48 -7.03 -2.52 -4.34
C LYS A 48 -6.85 -1.00 -4.17
N GLN A 49 -7.39 -0.20 -5.10
CA GLN A 49 -7.32 1.25 -5.02
C GLN A 49 -8.12 1.75 -3.81
N ASP A 50 -9.36 1.29 -3.65
CA ASP A 50 -10.22 1.64 -2.52
C ASP A 50 -9.61 1.17 -1.20
N ALA A 51 -9.09 -0.06 -1.18
CA ALA A 51 -8.40 -0.63 -0.02
C ALA A 51 -7.19 0.24 0.37
N LEU A 52 -6.39 0.69 -0.59
CA LEU A 52 -5.22 1.54 -0.35
C LEU A 52 -5.62 2.92 0.19
N ILE A 53 -6.62 3.56 -0.43
CA ILE A 53 -7.11 4.87 -0.02
C ILE A 53 -7.66 4.80 1.41
N LEU A 54 -8.49 3.81 1.71
CA LEU A 54 -9.05 3.62 3.06
C LEU A 54 -7.95 3.30 4.08
N LEU A 55 -6.97 2.46 3.72
CA LEU A 55 -5.83 2.17 4.57
C LEU A 55 -5.06 3.45 4.92
N LEU A 56 -4.72 4.26 3.92
CA LEU A 56 -3.86 5.43 4.08
C LEU A 56 -4.57 6.68 4.60
N LEU A 57 -5.84 6.91 4.26
CA LEU A 57 -6.54 8.15 4.63
C LEU A 57 -7.47 7.99 5.82
N CYS A 58 -7.84 6.75 6.18
CA CYS A 58 -8.81 6.50 7.25
C CYS A 58 -8.24 5.55 8.30
N VAL A 59 -8.06 4.27 7.97
CA VAL A 59 -7.86 3.22 8.97
C VAL A 59 -6.58 3.40 9.77
N GLN A 60 -5.47 3.79 9.11
CA GLN A 60 -4.21 4.04 9.80
C GLN A 60 -4.23 5.25 10.76
N HIS A 61 -5.29 6.07 10.74
CA HIS A 61 -5.42 7.24 11.60
C HIS A 61 -6.15 6.93 12.91
N ASN A 62 -6.93 5.85 12.96
CA ASN A 62 -7.85 5.56 14.06
C ASN A 62 -7.16 5.49 15.42
N LEU A 63 -6.00 4.84 15.51
CA LEU A 63 -5.25 4.70 16.77
C LEU A 63 -4.19 5.80 16.99
N ARG A 64 -4.01 6.75 16.07
CA ARG A 64 -2.91 7.74 16.18
C ARG A 64 -3.02 8.63 17.41
N HIS A 65 -4.23 8.83 17.92
CA HIS A 65 -4.42 9.59 19.15
C HIS A 65 -3.79 8.88 20.36
N LEU A 66 -3.80 7.54 20.41
CA LEU A 66 -3.19 6.76 21.49
C LEU A 66 -1.68 6.95 21.57
N LEU A 67 -1.00 7.22 20.44
CA LEU A 67 0.43 7.56 20.43
C LEU A 67 0.78 8.76 21.30
N ARG A 68 -0.18 9.67 21.53
CA ARG A 68 -0.01 10.87 22.36
C ARG A 68 -0.56 10.66 23.77
N CYS A 69 -1.68 9.95 23.91
CA CYS A 69 -2.45 9.89 25.15
C CYS A 69 -2.12 8.69 26.03
N LEU A 70 -1.71 7.56 25.45
CA LEU A 70 -1.42 6.34 26.18
C LEU A 70 0.09 6.25 26.42
N LYS A 71 0.51 6.11 27.68
CA LYS A 71 1.90 5.75 28.00
C LYS A 71 2.13 4.32 27.52
N THR A 72 3.16 4.10 26.70
CA THR A 72 3.48 2.76 26.17
C THR A 72 4.94 2.35 26.36
N ASP A 73 5.72 3.09 27.15
CA ASP A 73 7.16 2.87 27.34
C ASP A 73 7.47 1.45 27.85
N ASP A 74 6.56 0.88 28.63
CA ASP A 74 6.64 -0.46 29.23
C ASP A 74 5.80 -1.53 28.50
N ILE A 75 5.11 -1.16 27.41
CA ILE A 75 4.24 -2.04 26.61
C ILE A 75 4.40 -1.82 25.10
N GLN A 76 5.58 -1.38 24.67
CA GLN A 76 5.84 -1.02 23.27
C GLN A 76 5.70 -2.23 22.33
N ASP A 77 5.93 -3.44 22.85
CA ASP A 77 5.72 -4.71 22.17
C ASP A 77 4.29 -4.86 21.63
N ALA A 78 3.30 -4.31 22.33
CA ALA A 78 1.89 -4.38 21.94
C ALA A 78 1.61 -3.71 20.58
N TRP A 79 2.37 -2.68 20.19
CA TRP A 79 2.24 -2.05 18.87
C TRP A 79 2.66 -2.95 17.72
N SER A 80 3.51 -3.95 17.99
CA SER A 80 4.04 -4.85 16.97
C SER A 80 2.92 -5.56 16.22
N ALA A 81 1.88 -6.02 16.91
CA ALA A 81 0.74 -6.70 16.26
C ALA A 81 0.06 -5.77 15.23
N HIS A 82 -0.23 -4.54 15.64
CA HIS A 82 -0.86 -3.54 14.76
C HIS A 82 0.02 -3.21 13.54
N ASP A 83 1.31 -2.96 13.78
CA ASP A 83 2.28 -2.65 12.71
C ASP A 83 2.41 -3.82 11.72
N HIS A 84 2.41 -5.06 12.22
CA HIS A 84 2.39 -6.25 11.38
C HIS A 84 1.11 -6.35 10.55
N THR A 85 -0.05 -6.06 11.13
CA THR A 85 -1.34 -6.14 10.43
C THR A 85 -1.46 -5.06 9.34
N LEU A 86 -1.02 -3.83 9.62
CA LEU A 86 -0.92 -2.76 8.62
C LEU A 86 0.01 -3.16 7.47
N ALA A 87 1.24 -3.58 7.79
CA ALA A 87 2.22 -3.98 6.78
C ALA A 87 1.74 -5.20 5.96
N SER A 88 1.10 -6.18 6.60
CA SER A 88 0.53 -7.35 5.93
C SER A 88 -0.57 -6.95 4.94
N THR A 89 -1.41 -5.99 5.32
CA THR A 89 -2.49 -5.48 4.47
C THR A 89 -1.94 -4.72 3.27
N LEU A 90 -0.91 -3.89 3.46
CA LEU A 90 -0.26 -3.25 2.32
C LEU A 90 0.40 -4.28 1.38
N ARG A 91 0.92 -5.40 1.90
CA ARG A 91 1.43 -6.49 1.06
C ARG A 91 0.33 -7.19 0.25
N SER A 92 -0.86 -7.38 0.83
CA SER A 92 -2.00 -7.97 0.10
C SER A 92 -2.58 -7.02 -0.95
N ILE A 93 -2.57 -5.71 -0.67
CA ILE A 93 -2.94 -4.70 -1.66
C ILE A 93 -1.89 -4.71 -2.79
N ARG A 94 -0.60 -4.72 -2.44
CA ARG A 94 0.50 -4.76 -3.41
C ARG A 94 0.43 -6.00 -4.33
N SER A 95 0.12 -7.18 -3.81
CA SER A 95 0.16 -8.43 -4.57
C SER A 95 -0.93 -9.41 -4.13
N ASP A 96 -1.53 -10.12 -5.09
CA ASP A 96 -2.52 -11.18 -4.80
C ASP A 96 -1.90 -12.32 -3.97
N ILE A 97 -0.61 -12.57 -4.18
CA ILE A 97 0.22 -13.43 -3.32
C ILE A 97 1.10 -12.49 -2.51
N PRO A 98 0.80 -12.26 -1.22
CA PRO A 98 1.58 -11.36 -0.37
C PRO A 98 3.02 -11.85 -0.24
N ARG A 99 3.99 -11.00 -0.57
CA ARG A 99 5.42 -11.28 -0.44
C ARG A 99 6.06 -10.20 0.41
N ARG A 100 7.09 -10.57 1.18
CA ARG A 100 7.96 -9.59 1.86
C ARG A 100 9.01 -9.12 0.87
N GLY A 101 9.13 -7.80 0.70
CA GLY A 101 10.19 -7.17 -0.07
C GLY A 101 11.40 -6.86 0.80
N PRO A 102 12.61 -6.79 0.22
CA PRO A 102 13.83 -6.49 0.96
C PRO A 102 13.84 -5.08 1.55
N TYR A 103 13.02 -4.16 1.03
CA TYR A 103 12.96 -2.77 1.47
C TYR A 103 11.65 -2.42 2.17
N ASP A 104 10.76 -3.39 2.45
CA ASP A 104 9.44 -3.12 3.04
C ASP A 104 9.57 -2.33 4.36
N HIS A 105 10.54 -2.68 5.19
CA HIS A 105 10.72 -2.04 6.50
C HIS A 105 11.16 -0.57 6.42
N PHE A 106 11.73 -0.14 5.30
CA PHE A 106 12.07 1.25 5.05
C PHE A 106 10.93 1.96 4.31
N LEU A 107 10.49 1.36 3.20
CA LEU A 107 9.59 2.02 2.26
C LEU A 107 8.14 2.04 2.71
N PHE A 108 7.67 1.13 3.55
CA PHE A 108 6.31 1.21 4.07
C PHE A 108 6.11 2.43 4.99
N PRO A 109 6.93 2.61 6.06
CA PRO A 109 6.79 3.74 6.99
C PRO A 109 7.24 5.08 6.43
N LEU A 110 8.12 5.09 5.43
CA LEU A 110 8.61 6.33 4.86
C LEU A 110 7.45 7.11 4.16
N PRO A 111 7.33 8.44 4.36
CA PRO A 111 6.26 9.22 3.75
C PRO A 111 6.23 9.19 2.22
N LEU A 112 5.06 9.42 1.64
CA LEU A 112 4.87 9.47 0.17
C LEU A 112 5.81 10.46 -0.52
N ARG A 113 5.97 11.65 0.06
CA ARG A 113 6.85 12.71 -0.46
C ARG A 113 8.35 12.38 -0.35
N ARG A 114 8.71 11.28 0.31
CA ARG A 114 10.09 10.78 0.43
C ARG A 114 10.27 9.44 -0.32
N GLY A 115 9.32 9.06 -1.18
CA GLY A 115 9.40 7.85 -1.99
C GLY A 115 8.83 6.58 -1.34
N GLY A 116 8.44 6.61 -0.06
CA GLY A 116 7.80 5.48 0.63
C GLY A 116 6.27 5.44 0.51
N CYS A 117 5.58 4.57 1.23
CA CYS A 117 4.14 4.32 1.10
C CYS A 117 3.28 5.12 2.09
N GLY A 118 3.90 5.78 3.07
CA GLY A 118 3.19 6.60 4.06
C GLY A 118 2.37 5.81 5.07
N LEU A 119 2.76 4.56 5.36
CA LEU A 119 2.11 3.67 6.32
C LEU A 119 2.95 3.59 7.61
N PRO A 120 2.64 4.38 8.66
CA PRO A 120 3.51 4.57 9.81
C PRO A 120 3.68 3.30 10.63
N THR A 121 4.84 3.20 11.28
CA THR A 121 5.12 2.23 12.33
C THR A 121 4.79 2.87 13.69
N PHE A 122 3.71 2.43 14.33
CA PHE A 122 3.24 2.94 15.61
C PHE A 122 4.31 2.75 16.70
N GLY A 123 4.99 1.61 16.72
CA GLY A 123 6.07 1.36 17.67
C GLY A 123 7.19 2.40 17.60
N SER A 124 7.53 2.89 16.40
CA SER A 124 8.56 3.91 16.20
C SER A 124 8.06 5.34 16.46
N LEU A 125 6.76 5.60 16.23
CA LEU A 125 6.18 6.94 16.41
C LEU A 125 5.64 7.19 17.82
N ALA A 126 5.38 6.16 18.63
CA ALA A 126 4.86 6.32 19.99
C ALA A 126 5.79 7.14 20.90
N PRO A 127 7.11 6.85 21.01
CA PRO A 127 7.99 7.64 21.86
C PRO A 127 8.05 9.14 21.52
N PRO A 128 8.28 9.57 20.26
CA PRO A 128 8.32 11.00 19.94
C PRO A 128 6.95 11.68 20.06
N ALA A 129 5.85 10.97 19.78
CA ALA A 129 4.50 11.52 19.94
C ALA A 129 4.13 11.72 21.41
N ARG A 130 4.45 10.75 22.28
CA ARG A 130 4.19 10.83 23.70
C ARG A 130 5.06 11.90 24.36
N GLY A 131 6.36 11.92 24.06
CA GLY A 131 7.29 12.92 24.61
C GLY A 131 6.84 14.34 24.30
N ALA A 132 6.46 14.64 23.06
CA ALA A 132 5.97 15.97 22.69
C ALA A 132 4.65 16.35 23.40
N MET A 133 3.77 15.37 23.66
CA MET A 133 2.53 15.60 24.39
C MET A 133 2.80 15.84 25.89
N THR A 134 3.76 15.13 26.47
CA THR A 134 4.20 15.34 27.86
C THR A 134 4.78 16.74 28.03
N ASP A 135 5.74 17.15 27.19
CA ASP A 135 6.35 18.48 27.24
C ASP A 135 5.33 19.62 27.05
N PHE A 136 4.29 19.39 26.24
CA PHE A 136 3.17 20.31 26.08
C PHE A 136 2.27 20.38 27.32
N ALA A 137 1.91 19.22 27.87
CA ALA A 137 1.06 19.15 29.06
C ALA A 137 1.74 19.77 30.28
N ASP A 138 3.03 19.48 30.48
CA ASP A 138 3.81 20.03 31.58
C ASP A 138 3.85 21.56 31.51
N GLY A 139 4.03 22.12 30.32
CA GLY A 139 3.93 23.57 30.12
C GLY A 139 2.57 24.17 30.42
N ALA A 140 1.50 23.52 29.95
CA ALA A 140 0.15 23.99 30.22
C ALA A 140 -0.18 23.96 31.72
N LEU A 141 0.34 22.96 32.44
CA LEU A 141 0.20 22.87 33.89
C LEU A 141 1.04 23.94 34.60
N GLU A 142 2.29 24.15 34.20
CA GLU A 142 3.12 25.25 34.71
C GLU A 142 2.46 26.62 34.54
N ASP A 143 1.87 26.90 33.38
CA ASP A 143 1.15 28.15 33.12
C ASP A 143 -0.12 28.27 34.00
N LEU A 144 -0.83 27.17 34.22
CA LEU A 144 -2.04 27.14 35.04
C LEU A 144 -1.72 27.31 36.53
N PHE A 145 -0.70 26.61 37.03
CA PHE A 145 -0.32 26.64 38.45
C PHE A 145 0.58 27.82 38.80
N GLY A 146 1.36 28.35 37.85
CA GLY A 146 2.04 29.64 38.00
C GLY A 146 1.06 30.82 38.16
N GLN A 147 -0.22 30.63 37.80
CA GLN A 147 -1.29 31.56 38.14
C GLN A 147 -1.87 31.29 39.55
N GLU A 148 -1.84 30.05 40.05
CA GLU A 148 -2.33 29.65 41.39
C GLU A 148 -1.33 29.93 42.53
N ASP A 149 -0.03 30.06 42.27
CA ASP A 149 0.95 30.57 43.25
C ASP A 149 0.64 32.02 43.72
N LYS A 150 -0.27 32.73 43.02
CA LYS A 150 -0.84 34.00 43.48
C LYS A 150 -2.01 33.84 44.48
N ILE A 151 -2.47 32.61 44.75
CA ILE A 151 -3.63 32.28 45.59
C ILE A 151 -3.21 31.53 46.89
N GLY A 152 -1.93 31.18 47.07
CA GLY A 152 -1.40 30.74 48.36
C GLY A 152 -1.58 29.25 48.68
N GLY A 153 -1.26 28.36 47.74
CA GLY A 153 -1.13 26.93 48.01
C GLY A 153 0.23 26.58 48.64
N GLU A 154 0.25 25.78 49.71
CA GLU A 154 1.44 25.51 50.55
C GLU A 154 2.40 24.42 50.04
N ASP A 155 2.11 23.72 48.93
CA ASP A 155 2.98 22.66 48.42
C ASP A 155 3.38 22.87 46.94
N PRO A 156 4.67 23.11 46.63
CA PRO A 156 5.13 23.16 45.25
C PRO A 156 4.92 21.79 44.59
N LEU A 157 4.32 21.80 43.40
CA LEU A 157 4.12 20.60 42.60
C LEU A 157 5.46 19.91 42.33
N PRO A 158 5.50 18.57 42.27
CA PRO A 158 6.69 17.86 41.84
C PRO A 158 7.00 18.26 40.39
N LEU A 159 8.04 19.08 40.21
CA LEU A 159 8.65 19.35 38.91
C LEU A 159 9.00 18.00 38.28
N VAL A 160 8.47 17.73 37.09
CA VAL A 160 8.85 16.54 36.34
C VAL A 160 10.33 16.70 35.98
N GLU A 161 11.19 15.91 36.62
CA GLU A 161 12.64 15.94 36.37
C GLU A 161 12.95 15.44 34.95
N GLY A 162 13.39 16.35 34.08
CA GLY A 162 13.90 16.03 32.76
C GLY A 162 14.14 17.28 31.90
N PRO A 163 15.07 17.24 30.93
CA PRO A 163 15.24 18.35 30.00
C PRO A 163 14.00 18.44 29.10
N ARG A 164 13.16 19.45 29.36
CA ARG A 164 12.01 19.79 28.51
C ARG A 164 12.50 20.24 27.14
N SER A 165 11.77 19.84 26.09
CA SER A 165 12.09 20.20 24.72
C SER A 165 10.94 20.97 24.06
N ASP A 166 11.25 22.13 23.48
CA ASP A 166 10.31 22.91 22.67
C ASP A 166 10.06 22.31 21.28
N GLU A 167 10.71 21.19 20.95
CA GLU A 167 10.53 20.54 19.66
C GLU A 167 9.11 20.01 19.51
N ARG A 168 8.42 20.46 18.44
CA ARG A 168 7.07 19.99 18.11
C ARG A 168 7.11 18.51 17.75
N GLN A 169 6.00 17.81 17.99
CA GLN A 169 5.83 16.40 17.60
C GLN A 169 6.22 16.14 16.14
N LYS A 170 5.85 17.03 15.22
CA LYS A 170 6.17 16.91 13.79
C LYS A 170 7.67 16.80 13.56
N ASP A 171 8.47 17.59 14.28
CA ASP A 171 9.92 17.65 14.11
C ASP A 171 10.60 16.42 14.74
N ARG A 172 10.09 15.93 15.87
CA ARG A 172 10.54 14.66 16.46
C ARG A 172 10.25 13.46 15.55
N CYS A 173 9.04 13.37 15.01
CA CYS A 173 8.69 12.31 14.04
C CYS A 173 9.49 12.43 12.73
N LYS A 174 9.90 13.65 12.35
CA LYS A 174 10.74 13.86 11.16
C LYS A 174 12.10 13.16 11.30
N LYS A 175 12.70 13.17 12.49
CA LYS A 175 13.97 12.49 12.78
C LYS A 175 13.86 10.97 12.54
N VAL A 176 12.74 10.35 12.96
CA VAL A 176 12.46 8.93 12.68
C VAL A 176 12.45 8.63 11.17
N TRP A 177 11.87 9.51 10.37
CA TRP A 177 11.86 9.34 8.91
C TRP A 177 13.23 9.58 8.28
N GLU A 178 14.03 10.51 8.81
CA GLU A 178 15.40 10.76 8.37
C GLU A 178 16.30 9.54 8.64
N GLU A 179 16.16 8.89 9.79
CA GLU A 179 16.86 7.64 10.11
C GLU A 179 16.49 6.50 9.14
N LEU A 180 15.19 6.33 8.86
CA LEU A 180 14.72 5.34 7.88
C LEU A 180 15.27 5.61 6.48
N GLU A 181 15.35 6.88 6.09
CA GLU A 181 15.88 7.31 4.80
C GLU A 181 17.39 7.03 4.69
N VAL A 182 18.17 7.38 5.73
CA VAL A 182 19.61 7.06 5.78
C VAL A 182 19.84 5.55 5.66
N GLY A 183 19.07 4.74 6.39
CA GLY A 183 19.17 3.28 6.32
C GLY A 183 18.82 2.72 4.93
N LEU A 184 17.79 3.28 4.28
CA LEU A 184 17.40 2.91 2.92
C LEU A 184 18.52 3.20 1.93
N TRP A 185 19.08 4.41 1.96
CA TRP A 185 20.14 4.82 1.05
C TRP A 185 21.41 3.99 1.24
N LYS A 186 21.80 3.75 2.50
CA LYS A 186 22.93 2.87 2.83
C LYS A 186 22.76 1.48 2.21
N LYS A 187 21.58 0.86 2.36
CA LYS A 187 21.30 -0.46 1.79
C LYS A 187 21.33 -0.46 0.25
N LEU A 188 20.78 0.59 -0.38
CA LEU A 188 20.80 0.73 -1.84
C LEU A 188 22.21 0.89 -2.39
N GLU A 189 23.08 1.61 -1.67
CA GLU A 189 24.48 1.79 -2.00
C GLU A 189 25.27 0.48 -1.87
N GLU A 190 25.09 -0.24 -0.76
CA GLU A 190 25.70 -1.56 -0.52
C GLU A 190 25.33 -2.58 -1.62
N GLU A 191 24.06 -2.58 -2.06
CA GLU A 191 23.58 -3.46 -3.13
C GLU A 191 23.90 -2.95 -4.55
N LYS A 192 24.58 -1.79 -4.69
CA LYS A 192 24.87 -1.12 -5.98
C LYS A 192 23.60 -0.94 -6.85
N GLY A 193 22.46 -0.71 -6.20
CA GLY A 193 21.13 -0.67 -6.81
C GLY A 193 20.79 0.67 -7.47
N PHE A 194 21.62 1.19 -8.38
CA PHE A 194 21.45 2.53 -8.96
C PHE A 194 20.07 2.78 -9.59
N ASP A 195 19.49 1.79 -10.27
CA ASP A 195 18.16 1.95 -10.88
C ASP A 195 17.04 1.98 -9.84
N ARG A 196 17.18 1.20 -8.76
CA ARG A 196 16.25 1.25 -7.62
C ARG A 196 16.32 2.60 -6.91
N ALA A 197 17.54 3.11 -6.71
CA ALA A 197 17.77 4.45 -6.17
C ALA A 197 17.07 5.53 -7.00
N LYS A 198 17.20 5.50 -8.34
CA LYS A 198 16.48 6.41 -9.24
C LYS A 198 14.97 6.30 -9.07
N THR A 199 14.42 5.09 -8.94
CA THR A 199 12.99 4.90 -8.70
C THR A 199 12.52 5.51 -7.38
N VAL A 200 13.30 5.38 -6.29
CA VAL A 200 12.98 6.02 -5.01
C VAL A 200 12.95 7.54 -5.16
N VAL A 201 13.95 8.14 -5.81
CA VAL A 201 13.98 9.59 -6.08
C VAL A 201 12.78 10.00 -6.92
N GLY A 202 12.49 9.31 -8.03
CA GLY A 202 11.35 9.61 -8.89
C GLY A 202 10.00 9.49 -8.16
N SER A 203 9.90 8.53 -7.25
CA SER A 203 8.72 8.24 -6.43
C SER A 203 8.43 9.28 -5.33
N SER A 204 9.36 10.23 -5.11
CA SER A 204 9.17 11.33 -4.16
C SER A 204 8.27 12.44 -4.71
N SER A 205 8.23 12.61 -6.03
CA SER A 205 7.48 13.67 -6.71
C SER A 205 5.97 13.50 -6.50
N LEU A 206 5.23 14.61 -6.38
CA LEU A 206 3.78 14.59 -6.14
C LEU A 206 3.03 13.75 -7.19
N LEU A 207 3.33 13.96 -8.47
CA LEU A 207 2.66 13.27 -9.58
C LEU A 207 2.92 11.76 -9.57
N SER A 208 4.04 11.28 -8.99
CA SER A 208 4.37 9.86 -8.98
C SER A 208 3.49 9.01 -8.06
N TRP A 209 2.81 9.61 -7.08
CA TRP A 209 1.98 8.88 -6.12
C TRP A 209 0.55 9.38 -6.03
N LEU A 210 0.27 10.62 -6.47
CA LEU A 210 -1.07 11.20 -6.37
C LEU A 210 -2.12 10.35 -7.11
N TRP A 211 -1.76 9.77 -8.25
CA TRP A 211 -2.66 8.91 -9.04
C TRP A 211 -3.09 7.64 -8.30
N MET A 212 -2.29 7.12 -7.36
CA MET A 212 -2.66 5.92 -6.57
C MET A 212 -3.61 6.24 -5.43
N VAL A 213 -3.57 7.47 -4.91
CA VAL A 213 -4.32 7.89 -3.70
C VAL A 213 -5.41 8.91 -4.01
N SER A 214 -5.63 9.22 -5.28
CA SER A 214 -6.77 10.01 -5.72
C SER A 214 -8.04 9.15 -5.68
N THR A 215 -9.08 9.66 -5.02
CA THR A 215 -10.40 9.05 -5.03
C THR A 215 -10.92 8.99 -6.47
N PRO A 216 -11.25 7.80 -6.99
CA PRO A 216 -11.84 7.69 -8.31
C PRO A 216 -13.25 8.30 -8.29
N TYR A 217 -13.60 9.07 -9.32
CA TYR A 217 -14.91 9.69 -9.47
C TYR A 217 -15.85 8.85 -10.35
N ASP A 218 -15.28 8.10 -11.30
CA ASP A 218 -15.98 7.25 -12.24
C ASP A 218 -15.14 6.02 -12.63
N ILE A 219 -15.70 5.14 -13.46
CA ILE A 219 -15.02 3.94 -13.95
C ILE A 219 -13.78 4.31 -14.79
N SER A 220 -13.80 5.46 -15.48
CA SER A 220 -12.69 5.90 -16.34
C SER A 220 -11.45 6.35 -15.55
N THR A 221 -11.67 6.84 -14.33
CA THR A 221 -10.64 7.27 -13.37
C THR A 221 -10.27 6.20 -12.35
N THR A 222 -10.94 5.05 -12.39
CA THR A 222 -10.65 3.90 -11.54
C THR A 222 -9.48 3.11 -12.10
N LEU A 223 -8.49 2.83 -11.25
CA LEU A 223 -7.35 2.00 -11.59
C LEU A 223 -7.73 0.52 -11.48
N SER A 224 -7.30 -0.27 -12.46
CA SER A 224 -7.34 -1.72 -12.30
C SER A 224 -6.44 -2.17 -11.14
N ASN A 225 -6.85 -3.25 -10.47
CA ASN A 225 -6.04 -3.92 -9.43
C ASN A 225 -4.60 -4.19 -9.89
N HIS A 226 -4.42 -4.52 -11.16
CA HIS A 226 -3.10 -4.76 -11.73
C HIS A 226 -2.26 -3.49 -11.84
N ALA A 227 -2.84 -2.40 -12.36
CA ALA A 227 -2.13 -1.12 -12.49
C ALA A 227 -1.65 -0.61 -11.13
N LEU A 228 -2.50 -0.72 -10.09
CA LEU A 228 -2.08 -0.35 -8.73
C LEU A 228 -0.99 -1.28 -8.19
N SER A 229 -1.10 -2.59 -8.41
CA SER A 229 -0.07 -3.55 -8.02
C SER A 229 1.29 -3.21 -8.63
N VAL A 230 1.36 -2.89 -9.92
CA VAL A 230 2.61 -2.49 -10.59
C VAL A 230 3.17 -1.21 -9.97
N GLY A 231 2.33 -0.19 -9.75
CA GLY A 231 2.75 1.05 -9.07
C GLY A 231 3.35 0.78 -7.68
N LEU A 232 2.69 -0.07 -6.89
CA LEU A 232 3.18 -0.46 -5.57
C LEU A 232 4.43 -1.33 -5.64
N TRP A 233 4.59 -2.21 -6.64
CA TRP A 233 5.82 -2.98 -6.82
C TRP A 233 7.03 -2.09 -7.07
N ASN A 234 6.92 -1.15 -8.00
CA ASN A 234 8.01 -0.21 -8.28
C ASN A 234 8.32 0.66 -7.06
N ARG A 235 7.28 1.20 -6.42
CA ARG A 235 7.44 2.06 -5.24
C ARG A 235 8.07 1.34 -4.06
N THR A 236 7.80 0.04 -3.91
CA THR A 236 8.35 -0.78 -2.83
C THR A 236 9.60 -1.57 -3.25
N LEU A 237 10.12 -1.30 -4.45
CA LEU A 237 11.28 -1.97 -5.04
C LEU A 237 11.16 -3.51 -5.02
N LEU A 238 9.94 -4.03 -5.13
CA LEU A 238 9.69 -5.46 -5.16
C LEU A 238 9.96 -5.97 -6.57
N SER A 239 11.00 -6.79 -6.74
CA SER A 239 11.22 -7.51 -7.99
C SER A 239 10.31 -8.73 -8.11
N VAL A 240 9.92 -9.06 -9.34
CA VAL A 240 9.32 -10.37 -9.61
C VAL A 240 10.41 -11.42 -9.44
N SER A 241 10.07 -12.53 -8.79
CA SER A 241 10.99 -13.62 -8.45
C SER A 241 11.44 -14.46 -9.65
N ARG A 242 11.36 -13.93 -10.87
CA ARG A 242 11.65 -14.65 -12.12
C ARG A 242 12.82 -13.97 -12.81
N THR A 243 13.66 -14.78 -13.45
CA THR A 243 14.81 -14.29 -14.22
C THR A 243 14.41 -13.69 -15.57
N ALA A 244 13.29 -14.14 -16.14
CA ALA A 244 12.75 -13.63 -17.40
C ALA A 244 11.24 -13.42 -17.32
N CYS A 245 10.76 -12.46 -18.10
CA CYS A 245 9.34 -12.18 -18.24
C CYS A 245 8.67 -13.26 -19.11
N LEU A 246 7.59 -13.88 -18.61
CA LEU A 246 6.82 -14.86 -19.39
C LEU A 246 6.07 -14.23 -20.57
N ASP A 247 5.86 -12.91 -20.55
CA ASP A 247 5.09 -12.22 -21.57
C ASP A 247 5.95 -11.84 -22.79
N CYS A 248 7.15 -11.31 -22.57
CA CYS A 248 8.06 -10.84 -23.62
C CYS A 248 9.38 -11.62 -23.74
N GLY A 249 9.69 -12.53 -22.82
CA GLY A 249 10.93 -13.33 -22.84
C GLY A 249 12.18 -12.60 -22.36
N GLU A 250 12.13 -11.28 -22.17
CA GLU A 250 13.27 -10.47 -21.72
C GLU A 250 13.66 -10.76 -20.27
N VAL A 251 14.93 -10.51 -19.94
CA VAL A 251 15.44 -10.60 -18.57
C VAL A 251 14.66 -9.63 -17.69
N TYR A 252 14.21 -10.12 -16.54
CA TYR A 252 13.44 -9.32 -15.61
C TYR A 252 14.38 -8.39 -14.83
N ILE A 253 14.45 -7.14 -15.29
CA ILE A 253 15.16 -6.05 -14.61
C ILE A 253 14.19 -5.18 -13.80
N HIS A 254 14.73 -4.34 -12.92
CA HIS A 254 13.92 -3.35 -12.18
C HIS A 254 13.19 -2.42 -13.17
N GLY A 255 11.90 -2.15 -12.94
CA GLY A 255 11.06 -1.36 -13.85
C GLY A 255 10.60 -2.09 -15.13
N HIS A 256 10.89 -3.39 -15.27
CA HIS A 256 10.41 -4.18 -16.41
C HIS A 256 8.88 -4.18 -16.54
N ASP A 257 8.17 -4.27 -15.41
CA ASP A 257 6.71 -4.32 -15.37
C ASP A 257 6.05 -3.07 -15.98
N ASP A 258 6.73 -1.91 -15.97
CA ASP A 258 6.24 -0.66 -16.57
C ASP A 258 6.40 -0.61 -18.09
N THR A 259 7.38 -1.34 -18.62
CA THR A 259 7.83 -1.24 -20.01
C THR A 259 7.47 -2.47 -20.85
N CYS A 260 6.90 -3.51 -20.22
CA CYS A 260 6.53 -4.75 -20.87
C CYS A 260 5.33 -4.59 -21.84
N ARG A 261 5.62 -4.29 -23.12
CA ARG A 261 4.62 -4.07 -24.19
C ARG A 261 3.59 -5.22 -24.36
N PRO A 262 3.94 -6.52 -24.28
CA PRO A 262 2.96 -7.60 -24.50
C PRO A 262 1.90 -7.73 -23.40
N ARG A 263 2.08 -7.11 -22.22
CA ARG A 263 1.07 -7.14 -21.15
C ARG A 263 -0.18 -6.33 -21.48
N MET A 264 -0.05 -5.21 -22.20
CA MET A 264 -1.19 -4.38 -22.61
C MET A 264 -2.13 -5.09 -23.61
N HIS A 265 -1.65 -6.12 -24.30
CA HIS A 265 -2.36 -6.77 -25.41
C HIS A 265 -2.79 -8.22 -25.14
N ARG A 266 -2.88 -8.69 -23.88
CA ARG A 266 -3.22 -10.09 -23.59
C ARG A 266 -4.54 -10.57 -24.20
N ARG A 267 -5.55 -9.70 -24.30
CA ARG A 267 -6.81 -10.00 -25.02
C ARG A 267 -6.54 -10.25 -26.50
N THR A 268 -5.82 -9.34 -27.16
CA THR A 268 -5.41 -9.45 -28.56
C THR A 268 -4.51 -10.67 -28.80
N LYS A 269 -3.50 -10.91 -27.95
CA LYS A 269 -2.60 -12.06 -28.06
C LYS A 269 -3.32 -13.40 -27.91
N ARG A 270 -4.30 -13.52 -26.99
CA ARG A 270 -5.13 -14.72 -26.85
C ARG A 270 -6.03 -14.91 -28.06
N HIS A 271 -6.69 -13.84 -28.47
CA HIS A 271 -7.54 -13.79 -29.66
C HIS A 271 -6.75 -14.25 -30.91
N ASP A 272 -5.61 -13.63 -31.18
CA ASP A 272 -4.75 -13.93 -32.33
C ASP A 272 -4.15 -15.34 -32.21
N GLY A 273 -3.83 -15.78 -31.00
CA GLY A 273 -3.37 -17.15 -30.73
C GLY A 273 -4.42 -18.20 -31.11
N ILE A 274 -5.69 -17.99 -30.71
CA ILE A 274 -6.81 -18.87 -31.06
C ILE A 274 -7.07 -18.84 -32.56
N ARG A 275 -7.11 -17.64 -33.15
CA ARG A 275 -7.26 -17.43 -34.60
C ARG A 275 -6.21 -18.20 -35.40
N ASN A 276 -4.94 -18.06 -35.03
CA ASN A 276 -3.82 -18.70 -35.72
C ASN A 276 -3.86 -20.23 -35.57
N LEU A 277 -4.28 -20.74 -34.41
CA LEU A 277 -4.44 -22.18 -34.17
C LEU A 277 -5.56 -22.77 -35.03
N LEU A 278 -6.72 -22.09 -35.10
CA LEU A 278 -7.84 -22.50 -35.96
C LEU A 278 -7.44 -22.48 -37.44
N ALA A 279 -6.79 -21.42 -37.90
CA ALA A 279 -6.29 -21.32 -39.28
C ALA A 279 -5.30 -22.45 -39.61
N ALA A 280 -4.39 -22.76 -38.69
CA ALA A 280 -3.43 -23.86 -38.86
C ALA A 280 -4.13 -25.24 -38.92
N ALA A 281 -5.18 -25.45 -38.13
CA ALA A 281 -5.97 -26.68 -38.17
C ALA A 281 -6.73 -26.83 -39.49
N ILE A 282 -7.35 -25.75 -39.98
CA ILE A 282 -8.11 -25.74 -41.24
C ILE A 282 -7.20 -26.01 -42.45
N ARG A 283 -5.99 -25.43 -42.48
CA ARG A 283 -5.01 -25.69 -43.55
C ARG A 283 -4.52 -27.13 -43.63
N ARG A 284 -4.75 -27.95 -42.60
CA ARG A 284 -4.42 -29.39 -42.64
C ARG A 284 -5.49 -30.23 -43.34
N ILE A 285 -6.67 -29.66 -43.57
CA ILE A 285 -7.75 -30.33 -44.31
C ILE A 285 -7.42 -30.22 -45.79
N LYS A 286 -7.44 -31.35 -46.50
CA LYS A 286 -7.16 -31.41 -47.94
C LYS A 286 -8.09 -30.46 -48.70
N ASP A 287 -7.54 -29.74 -49.67
CA ASP A 287 -8.25 -28.78 -50.53
C ASP A 287 -8.93 -27.61 -49.77
N SER A 288 -8.56 -27.37 -48.51
CA SER A 288 -9.04 -26.24 -47.71
C SER A 288 -7.96 -25.18 -47.53
N THR A 289 -8.34 -23.91 -47.57
CA THR A 289 -7.43 -22.79 -47.30
C THR A 289 -8.00 -21.86 -46.23
N ALA A 290 -7.10 -21.27 -45.43
CA ALA A 290 -7.44 -20.26 -44.44
C ALA A 290 -6.51 -19.05 -44.59
N VAL A 291 -7.07 -17.87 -44.85
CA VAL A 291 -6.37 -16.59 -44.94
C VAL A 291 -6.68 -15.81 -43.67
N ILE A 292 -5.63 -15.32 -43.01
CA ILE A 292 -5.74 -14.56 -41.76
C ILE A 292 -5.77 -13.07 -42.09
N GLU A 293 -6.62 -12.31 -41.42
CA GLU A 293 -6.81 -10.86 -41.63
C GLU A 293 -7.05 -10.42 -43.10
N PRO A 294 -7.95 -11.10 -43.85
CA PRO A 294 -8.26 -10.70 -45.21
C PRO A 294 -9.04 -9.38 -45.23
N ARG A 295 -8.86 -8.62 -46.32
CA ARG A 295 -9.64 -7.40 -46.55
C ARG A 295 -11.03 -7.76 -47.04
N ILE A 296 -12.07 -7.18 -46.44
CA ILE A 296 -13.45 -7.37 -46.87
C ILE A 296 -13.65 -6.56 -48.16
N GLU A 297 -13.71 -7.25 -49.31
CA GLU A 297 -13.63 -6.62 -50.64
C GLU A 297 -14.86 -5.75 -50.98
N GLU A 298 -16.01 -5.98 -50.33
CA GLU A 298 -17.27 -5.29 -50.66
C GLU A 298 -17.43 -3.90 -50.00
N ARG A 299 -16.51 -3.49 -49.13
CA ARG A 299 -16.53 -2.15 -48.54
C ARG A 299 -15.16 -1.53 -48.71
N ALA A 300 -15.10 -0.33 -49.30
CA ALA A 300 -13.92 0.53 -49.37
C ALA A 300 -13.45 1.05 -47.97
N SER A 301 -13.55 0.20 -46.96
CA SER A 301 -13.26 0.44 -45.56
C SER A 301 -11.99 -0.30 -45.15
N GLN A 302 -11.27 0.20 -44.15
CA GLN A 302 -10.08 -0.45 -43.59
C GLN A 302 -10.40 -1.73 -42.78
N HIS A 303 -11.64 -2.21 -42.80
CA HIS A 303 -12.08 -3.35 -42.01
C HIS A 303 -11.53 -4.67 -42.57
N ARG A 304 -11.00 -5.48 -41.66
CA ARG A 304 -10.47 -6.82 -41.90
C ARG A 304 -11.28 -7.79 -41.06
N SER A 305 -11.68 -8.91 -41.63
CA SER A 305 -12.23 -10.03 -40.85
C SER A 305 -11.08 -10.81 -40.21
N ASP A 306 -11.35 -11.61 -39.18
CA ASP A 306 -10.27 -12.36 -38.53
C ASP A 306 -9.73 -13.47 -39.42
N MET A 307 -10.60 -14.18 -40.13
CA MET A 307 -10.21 -15.29 -41.00
C MET A 307 -11.19 -15.49 -42.16
N ARG A 308 -10.67 -15.81 -43.36
CA ARG A 308 -11.44 -16.29 -44.51
C ARG A 308 -11.06 -17.73 -44.81
N VAL A 309 -12.05 -18.59 -44.88
CA VAL A 309 -11.90 -20.04 -45.12
C VAL A 309 -12.53 -20.38 -46.46
N SER A 310 -11.89 -21.24 -47.23
CA SER A 310 -12.47 -21.82 -48.44
C SER A 310 -12.19 -23.31 -48.57
N GLY A 311 -13.00 -23.99 -49.36
CA GLY A 311 -12.90 -25.43 -49.60
C GLY A 311 -13.76 -26.25 -48.65
N PRO A 312 -13.51 -27.57 -48.51
CA PRO A 312 -14.35 -28.49 -47.74
C PRO A 312 -14.50 -28.14 -46.25
N ALA A 313 -13.57 -27.38 -45.68
CA ALA A 313 -13.64 -26.89 -44.31
C ALA A 313 -14.61 -25.71 -44.11
N ALA A 314 -15.08 -25.08 -45.19
CA ALA A 314 -16.12 -24.07 -45.13
C ALA A 314 -17.52 -24.73 -45.09
N PRO A 315 -18.47 -24.24 -44.28
CA PRO A 315 -19.79 -24.86 -44.10
C PRO A 315 -20.59 -25.11 -45.40
N SER A 316 -20.36 -24.31 -46.43
CA SER A 316 -21.01 -24.42 -47.75
C SER A 316 -20.10 -24.96 -48.85
N GLY A 317 -18.86 -25.35 -48.53
CA GLY A 317 -17.81 -25.67 -49.51
C GLY A 317 -17.28 -24.47 -50.31
N GLY A 318 -17.90 -23.30 -50.16
CA GLY A 318 -17.52 -22.03 -50.77
C GLY A 318 -16.57 -21.20 -49.90
N LEU A 319 -16.58 -19.89 -50.08
CA LEU A 319 -15.76 -18.92 -49.35
C LEU A 319 -16.57 -18.30 -48.22
N VAL A 320 -16.07 -18.37 -46.98
CA VAL A 320 -16.74 -17.86 -45.78
C VAL A 320 -15.78 -17.05 -44.93
N GLU A 321 -16.23 -15.93 -44.40
CA GLU A 321 -15.48 -15.08 -43.47
C GLU A 321 -15.96 -15.27 -42.03
N TYR A 322 -15.03 -15.22 -41.10
CA TYR A 322 -15.24 -15.43 -39.67
C TYR A 322 -14.64 -14.28 -38.87
N ASP A 323 -15.42 -13.76 -37.93
CA ASP A 323 -14.96 -12.91 -36.83
C ASP A 323 -15.04 -13.67 -35.52
N LEU A 324 -13.95 -13.68 -34.77
CA LEU A 324 -13.78 -14.50 -33.58
C LEU A 324 -14.06 -13.67 -32.33
N THR A 325 -15.17 -13.96 -31.67
CA THR A 325 -15.47 -13.35 -30.36
C THR A 325 -15.16 -14.35 -29.24
N CYS A 326 -14.15 -14.05 -28.43
CA CYS A 326 -13.85 -14.82 -27.23
C CYS A 326 -14.72 -14.33 -26.06
N ILE A 327 -15.73 -15.12 -25.68
CA ILE A 327 -16.58 -14.86 -24.52
C ILE A 327 -16.11 -15.72 -23.34
N SER A 328 -15.72 -15.07 -22.25
CA SER A 328 -15.40 -15.75 -20.99
C SER A 328 -16.72 -16.14 -20.31
N VAL A 329 -17.00 -17.44 -20.20
CA VAL A 329 -18.08 -17.95 -19.36
C VAL A 329 -17.46 -18.22 -17.98
N HIS A 330 -18.05 -17.62 -16.95
CA HIS A 330 -17.55 -17.66 -15.57
C HIS A 330 -17.51 -19.07 -14.98
#